data_AF-A0AAV8EZE5-F1
#
_entry.id   AF-A0AAV8EZE5-F1
#
_cell.length_a   1.000
_cell.length_b   1.000
_cell.length_c   1.000
_cell.angle_alpha   90.00
_cell.angle_beta   90.00
_cell.angle_gamma   90.00
#
_symmetry.space_group_name_H-M   'P 1'
#
loop_
_entity.id
_entity.type
_entity.pdbx_description
1 polymer ?
#
loop_
_entity_poly.entity_id
_entity_poly.type
_entity_poly.pdbx_seq_one_letter_code
_entity_poly.pdbx_strand_id
1 'polypeptide(L)'
;MASVLQNKLVTLCLLALLCFVSTAESTRKGASVPKPCRPNTANIKDFGAVGDGKTSNTAAFKKAVAELAKKGGGMLVIPPGKWLTGPFNLTSHFTLFLDKGAVILASTDMKDYPLIAPLKSYGRGRDEPGPRYSNFIFGSNLTDVVITGNNGTIDGQGQMWWDKYHADQLKYTRGYLFELMYSDNILVSNVTFVNSPSWNLHPVYCKNVIFSGVTVLAPTDSPNTDGIDPDSCTEVRIEDCYVVSGDDCIAIKSGWDEYGIAVAMPSQNISVRRLTCISPTSAVIALGSEMSGGIQNIRIEDVTAINSESGIRIKSGVGRGGFVKNIFLRDMKLYTIKWLFWMTSNYGQHPDDKFDPKALPEVTGINYSNVYAENATMVARLDGLQNDHYKGICISNVTAKMIPSDLPLWNCTNVEGVSNHVTPKPCDLLRDQGPSGKPCAFPTATLAIDKVPITQCPF
;
A
#
# COMPACT_ATOMS: atom_id res chain seq x y z
N MET A 1 58.71 -12.26 66.42
CA MET A 1 59.36 -13.51 65.96
C MET A 1 58.27 -14.39 65.37
N ALA A 2 57.99 -14.18 64.08
CA ALA A 2 58.54 -14.96 62.94
C ALA A 2 57.62 -16.18 62.66
N SER A 3 56.73 -16.04 61.67
CA SER A 3 56.77 -16.70 60.34
C SER A 3 56.40 -18.19 60.39
N VAL A 4 55.48 -18.69 59.56
CA VAL A 4 55.78 -19.35 58.27
C VAL A 4 54.44 -19.56 57.52
N LEU A 5 54.25 -18.84 56.41
CA LEU A 5 54.10 -19.28 55.00
C LEU A 5 52.86 -20.11 54.59
N GLN A 6 52.04 -19.44 53.76
CA GLN A 6 51.58 -19.84 52.42
C GLN A 6 51.21 -21.31 52.16
N ASN A 7 49.92 -21.59 52.08
CA ASN A 7 49.30 -22.15 50.87
C ASN A 7 47.77 -22.22 51.01
N LYS A 8 47.07 -22.12 49.88
CA LYS A 8 45.62 -22.32 49.64
C LYS A 8 44.73 -21.08 49.77
N LEU A 9 44.49 -20.41 48.64
CA LEU A 9 43.26 -19.67 48.42
C LEU A 9 42.92 -19.63 46.92
N VAL A 10 42.26 -20.66 46.40
CA VAL A 10 41.36 -20.53 45.24
C VAL A 10 40.21 -21.51 45.46
N THR A 11 39.22 -21.07 46.23
CA THR A 11 37.86 -21.59 46.17
C THR A 11 36.98 -20.38 45.89
N LEU A 12 36.51 -20.22 44.65
CA LEU A 12 35.39 -19.33 44.37
C LEU A 12 34.47 -20.00 43.33
N CYS A 13 33.36 -20.50 43.86
CA CYS A 13 32.04 -20.56 43.23
C CYS A 13 31.97 -20.87 41.73
N LEU A 14 32.02 -22.17 41.39
CA LEU A 14 31.29 -22.69 40.24
C LEU A 14 29.79 -22.74 40.59
N LEU A 15 29.14 -21.58 40.54
CA LEU A 15 27.68 -21.49 40.49
C LEU A 15 27.25 -21.51 39.03
N ALA A 16 26.41 -22.49 38.73
CA ALA A 16 25.78 -22.77 37.46
C ALA A 16 25.27 -21.51 36.74
N LEU A 17 25.95 -21.13 35.66
CA LEU A 17 25.39 -20.30 34.61
C LEU A 17 24.97 -21.23 33.46
N LEU A 18 23.92 -22.02 33.69
CA LEU A 18 23.12 -22.58 32.61
C LEU A 18 22.39 -21.41 31.97
N CYS A 19 23.05 -20.75 31.02
CA CYS A 19 22.39 -19.87 30.08
C CYS A 19 21.39 -20.72 29.29
N PHE A 20 20.14 -20.71 29.73
CA PHE A 20 19.02 -21.01 28.85
C PHE A 20 19.00 -19.92 27.78
N VAL A 21 19.76 -20.15 26.71
CA VAL A 21 19.47 -19.54 25.42
C VAL A 21 18.14 -20.16 25.01
N SER A 22 17.05 -19.53 25.42
CA SER A 22 15.76 -19.73 24.78
C SER A 22 15.92 -19.19 23.36
N THR A 23 16.33 -20.06 22.44
CA THR A 23 15.99 -19.89 21.04
C THR A 23 14.47 -19.99 21.00
N ALA A 24 13.81 -18.85 21.15
CA ALA A 24 12.47 -18.69 20.63
C ALA A 24 12.59 -18.83 19.11
N GLU A 25 12.62 -20.08 18.63
CA GLU A 25 12.15 -20.40 17.30
C GLU A 25 10.71 -19.90 17.27
N SER A 26 10.55 -18.67 16.79
CA SER A 26 9.32 -18.22 16.18
C SER A 26 9.04 -19.23 15.07
N THR A 27 8.29 -20.27 15.41
CA THR A 27 7.61 -21.09 14.45
C THR A 27 6.84 -20.09 13.60
N ARG A 28 7.35 -19.83 12.39
CA ARG A 28 6.66 -19.01 11.39
C ARG A 28 5.38 -19.77 11.08
N LYS A 29 4.32 -19.53 11.86
CA LYS A 29 2.97 -19.87 11.45
C LYS A 29 2.81 -19.21 10.09
N GLY A 30 2.76 -20.02 9.04
CA GLY A 30 2.52 -19.55 7.69
C GLY A 30 1.24 -18.72 7.66
N ALA A 31 1.11 -17.83 6.67
CA ALA A 31 -0.10 -17.05 6.48
C ALA A 31 -1.33 -17.97 6.58
N SER A 32 -2.24 -17.66 7.50
CA SER A 32 -3.45 -18.46 7.66
C SER A 32 -4.44 -18.09 6.56
N VAL A 33 -5.15 -19.08 6.02
CA VAL A 33 -6.09 -18.86 4.91
C VAL A 33 -7.28 -18.04 5.42
N PRO A 34 -7.57 -16.85 4.86
CA PRO A 34 -8.76 -16.08 5.22
C PRO A 34 -10.02 -16.93 5.02
N LYS A 35 -10.94 -16.88 5.99
CA LYS A 35 -12.17 -17.69 5.96
C LYS A 35 -13.36 -16.83 5.56
N PRO A 36 -13.71 -16.72 4.27
CA PRO A 36 -14.85 -15.90 3.85
C PRO A 36 -16.17 -16.43 4.44
N CYS A 37 -16.31 -17.75 4.60
CA CYS A 37 -17.57 -18.35 5.08
C CYS A 37 -17.56 -18.48 6.59
N ARG A 38 -18.64 -18.02 7.21
CA ARG A 38 -18.78 -18.00 8.66
C ARG A 38 -20.04 -18.75 9.08
N PRO A 39 -19.99 -19.57 10.14
CA PRO A 39 -21.17 -20.29 10.61
C PRO A 39 -22.25 -19.32 11.13
N ASN A 40 -21.84 -18.23 11.79
CA ASN A 40 -22.73 -17.19 12.26
C ASN A 40 -22.95 -16.19 11.13
N THR A 41 -24.14 -16.14 10.55
CA THR A 41 -24.51 -15.18 9.50
C THR A 41 -25.69 -14.33 9.97
N ALA A 42 -25.69 -13.04 9.65
CA ALA A 42 -26.81 -12.15 9.90
C ALA A 42 -27.02 -11.18 8.72
N ASN A 43 -28.27 -10.86 8.42
CA ASN A 43 -28.60 -9.86 7.40
C ASN A 43 -28.70 -8.47 8.07
N ILE A 44 -28.21 -7.42 7.42
CA ILE A 44 -28.30 -6.06 7.96
C ILE A 44 -29.75 -5.62 8.25
N LYS A 45 -30.74 -6.15 7.50
CA LYS A 45 -32.18 -5.92 7.72
C LYS A 45 -32.66 -6.43 9.08
N ASP A 46 -32.05 -7.49 9.62
CA ASP A 46 -32.40 -8.07 10.92
C ASP A 46 -32.10 -7.09 12.08
N PHE A 47 -31.30 -6.06 11.81
CA PHE A 47 -30.93 -5.01 12.76
C PHE A 47 -31.70 -3.70 12.53
N GLY A 48 -32.76 -3.73 11.71
CA GLY A 48 -33.63 -2.58 11.45
C GLY A 48 -33.12 -1.63 10.38
N ALA A 49 -32.15 -2.05 9.57
CA ALA A 49 -31.65 -1.24 8.47
C ALA A 49 -32.67 -1.11 7.32
N VAL A 50 -32.68 0.05 6.67
CA VAL A 50 -33.55 0.38 5.54
C VAL A 50 -32.67 0.77 4.35
N GLY A 51 -32.82 0.03 3.25
CA GLY A 51 -31.99 0.13 2.03
C GLY A 51 -32.48 1.16 1.01
N ASP A 52 -33.02 2.31 1.47
CA ASP A 52 -33.63 3.35 0.64
C ASP A 52 -32.66 4.46 0.17
N GLY A 53 -31.40 4.41 0.62
CA GLY A 53 -30.37 5.40 0.36
C GLY A 53 -30.53 6.72 1.11
N LYS A 54 -31.43 6.80 2.09
CA LYS A 54 -31.75 8.03 2.85
C LYS A 54 -31.75 7.81 4.35
N THR A 55 -32.24 6.67 4.80
CA THR A 55 -32.29 6.31 6.22
C THR A 55 -30.88 6.03 6.73
N SER A 56 -30.48 6.67 7.83
CA SER A 56 -29.19 6.39 8.46
C SER A 56 -29.21 5.01 9.12
N ASN A 57 -28.34 4.12 8.65
CA ASN A 57 -28.20 2.75 9.11
C ASN A 57 -27.07 2.60 10.13
N THR A 58 -26.44 3.69 10.59
CA THR A 58 -25.27 3.66 11.49
C THR A 58 -25.52 2.82 12.74
N ALA A 59 -26.70 2.93 13.35
CA ALA A 59 -27.06 2.15 14.53
C ALA A 59 -27.20 0.65 14.19
N ALA A 60 -27.78 0.32 13.03
CA ALA A 60 -27.95 -1.06 12.58
C ALA A 60 -26.60 -1.73 12.28
N PHE A 61 -25.68 -1.04 11.59
CA PHE A 61 -24.32 -1.54 11.34
C PHE A 61 -23.55 -1.77 12.65
N LYS A 62 -23.54 -0.78 13.56
CA LYS A 62 -22.87 -0.92 14.87
C LYS A 62 -23.44 -2.09 15.68
N LYS A 63 -24.77 -2.24 15.71
CA LYS A 63 -25.44 -3.34 16.40
C LYS A 63 -25.10 -4.69 15.77
N ALA A 64 -25.12 -4.79 14.45
CA ALA A 64 -24.81 -6.02 13.72
C ALA A 64 -23.39 -6.51 13.99
N VAL A 65 -22.40 -5.62 13.88
CA VAL A 65 -20.99 -5.95 14.18
C VAL A 65 -20.84 -6.37 15.64
N ALA A 66 -21.44 -5.64 16.58
CA ALA A 66 -21.33 -5.96 18.01
C ALA A 66 -21.94 -7.33 18.36
N GLU A 67 -23.10 -7.68 17.78
CA GLU A 67 -23.75 -8.97 18.01
C GLU A 67 -22.98 -10.13 17.39
N LEU A 68 -22.39 -9.95 16.21
CA LEU A 68 -21.52 -10.98 15.61
C LEU A 68 -20.21 -11.12 16.40
N ALA A 69 -19.63 -10.02 16.88
CA ALA A 69 -18.43 -10.04 17.72
C ALA A 69 -18.64 -10.88 19.00
N LYS A 70 -19.78 -10.70 19.69
CA LYS A 70 -20.15 -11.50 20.89
C LYS A 70 -20.22 -13.00 20.62
N LYS A 71 -20.48 -13.40 19.38
CA LYS A 71 -20.52 -14.81 18.93
C LYS A 71 -19.16 -15.32 18.44
N GLY A 72 -18.08 -14.58 18.68
CA GLY A 72 -16.73 -14.90 18.23
C GLY A 72 -16.45 -14.53 16.77
N GLY A 73 -17.26 -13.64 16.20
CA GLY A 73 -17.22 -13.25 14.78
C GLY A 73 -18.39 -13.83 13.98
N GLY A 74 -18.40 -13.52 12.68
CA GLY A 74 -19.47 -13.93 11.79
C GLY A 74 -19.51 -13.14 10.49
N MET A 75 -20.49 -13.46 9.65
CA MET A 75 -20.74 -12.82 8.38
C MET A 75 -21.93 -11.87 8.48
N LEU A 76 -21.72 -10.61 8.09
CA LEU A 76 -22.76 -9.62 7.89
C LEU A 76 -23.07 -9.50 6.40
N VAL A 77 -24.30 -9.88 6.01
CA VAL A 77 -24.78 -9.80 4.64
C VAL A 77 -25.47 -8.47 4.40
N ILE A 78 -25.01 -7.76 3.37
CA ILE A 78 -25.62 -6.54 2.83
C ILE A 78 -26.35 -6.92 1.53
N PRO A 79 -27.68 -7.02 1.54
CA PRO A 79 -28.45 -7.42 0.36
C PRO A 79 -28.61 -6.24 -0.63
N PRO A 80 -29.21 -6.48 -1.82
CA PRO A 80 -29.48 -5.41 -2.78
C PRO A 80 -30.25 -4.25 -2.16
N GLY A 81 -29.81 -3.03 -2.43
CA GLY A 81 -30.34 -1.80 -1.83
C GLY A 81 -29.26 -0.74 -1.61
N LYS A 82 -29.66 0.47 -1.20
CA LYS A 82 -28.76 1.58 -0.87
C LYS A 82 -28.75 1.83 0.63
N TRP A 83 -27.60 1.66 1.27
CA TRP A 83 -27.47 1.62 2.73
C TRP A 83 -26.64 2.80 3.22
N LEU A 84 -27.29 3.95 3.43
CA LEU A 84 -26.63 5.14 3.99
C LEU A 84 -26.20 4.87 5.43
N THR A 85 -24.93 5.11 5.75
CA THR A 85 -24.40 4.96 7.11
C THR A 85 -23.24 5.91 7.34
N GLY A 86 -23.05 6.34 8.58
CA GLY A 86 -21.80 6.91 9.04
C GLY A 86 -20.72 5.83 9.24
N PRO A 87 -19.52 6.23 9.69
CA PRO A 87 -18.42 5.32 9.96
C PRO A 87 -18.75 4.18 10.92
N PHE A 88 -18.17 3.01 10.68
CA PHE A 88 -18.28 1.85 11.55
C PHE A 88 -16.99 1.03 11.59
N ASN A 89 -16.76 0.40 12.74
CA ASN A 89 -15.59 -0.44 12.96
C ASN A 89 -15.93 -1.90 12.69
N LEU A 90 -14.98 -2.64 12.14
CA LEU A 90 -15.01 -4.09 11.99
C LEU A 90 -14.51 -4.79 13.27
N THR A 91 -14.63 -6.12 13.31
CA THR A 91 -14.14 -6.98 14.39
C THR A 91 -13.36 -8.17 13.81
N SER A 92 -12.70 -8.97 14.66
CA SER A 92 -11.98 -10.18 14.23
C SER A 92 -12.93 -11.30 13.81
N HIS A 93 -12.44 -12.23 12.98
CA HIS A 93 -13.21 -13.37 12.44
C HIS A 93 -14.50 -12.93 11.75
N PHE A 94 -14.41 -11.83 11.01
CA PHE A 94 -15.56 -11.13 10.45
C PHE A 94 -15.55 -11.20 8.92
N THR A 95 -16.72 -11.35 8.33
CA THR A 95 -16.93 -11.22 6.89
C THR A 95 -17.99 -10.15 6.63
N LEU A 96 -17.65 -9.08 5.92
CA LEU A 96 -18.62 -8.18 5.32
C LEU A 96 -18.92 -8.68 3.90
N PHE A 97 -20.12 -9.20 3.67
CA PHE A 97 -20.55 -9.71 2.37
C PHE A 97 -21.49 -8.74 1.67
N LEU A 98 -21.09 -8.20 0.51
CA LEU A 98 -21.93 -7.30 -0.29
C LEU A 98 -22.48 -8.04 -1.51
N ASP A 99 -23.79 -8.25 -1.52
CA ASP A 99 -24.43 -8.93 -2.65
C ASP A 99 -24.53 -8.03 -3.89
N LYS A 100 -24.86 -8.63 -5.04
CA LYS A 100 -25.01 -7.91 -6.31
C LYS A 100 -26.09 -6.85 -6.19
N GLY A 101 -25.73 -5.59 -6.42
CA GLY A 101 -26.66 -4.45 -6.28
C GLY A 101 -26.80 -3.92 -4.86
N ALA A 102 -26.01 -4.42 -3.90
CA ALA A 102 -25.81 -3.75 -2.61
C ALA A 102 -24.90 -2.53 -2.81
N VAL A 103 -25.31 -1.38 -2.27
CA VAL A 103 -24.52 -0.15 -2.27
C VAL A 103 -24.47 0.39 -0.85
N ILE A 104 -23.33 0.32 -0.17
CA ILE A 104 -23.10 1.04 1.08
C ILE A 104 -22.74 2.48 0.74
N LEU A 105 -23.47 3.44 1.29
CA LEU A 105 -23.31 4.87 1.04
C LEU A 105 -22.73 5.53 2.28
N ALA A 106 -21.57 6.18 2.15
CA ALA A 106 -20.97 6.95 3.23
C ALA A 106 -21.75 8.25 3.49
N SER A 107 -21.92 8.60 4.77
CA SER A 107 -22.58 9.85 5.17
C SER A 107 -21.88 11.07 4.59
N THR A 108 -22.66 12.06 4.16
CA THR A 108 -22.16 13.37 3.74
C THR A 108 -22.29 14.43 4.84
N ASP A 109 -22.47 14.03 6.10
CA ASP A 109 -22.35 14.93 7.25
C ASP A 109 -20.99 14.70 7.93
N MET A 110 -20.10 15.69 7.86
CA MET A 110 -18.78 15.63 8.50
C MET A 110 -18.86 15.40 10.02
N LYS A 111 -19.99 15.73 10.66
CA LYS A 111 -20.20 15.48 12.10
C LYS A 111 -20.29 14.00 12.44
N ASP A 112 -20.62 13.14 11.47
CA ASP A 112 -20.64 11.70 11.66
C ASP A 112 -19.23 11.10 11.77
N TYR A 113 -18.20 11.87 11.42
CA TYR A 113 -16.80 11.43 11.38
C TYR A 113 -16.05 11.97 12.60
N PRO A 114 -15.93 11.21 13.70
CA PRO A 114 -15.15 11.63 14.85
C PRO A 114 -13.68 11.87 14.48
N LEU A 115 -13.02 12.78 15.21
CA LEU A 115 -11.59 13.01 15.03
C LEU A 115 -10.79 11.89 15.71
N ILE A 116 -9.78 11.40 15.01
CA ILE A 116 -8.80 10.43 15.48
C ILE A 116 -7.39 10.99 15.35
N ALA A 117 -6.46 10.41 16.10
CA ALA A 117 -5.05 10.78 16.01
C ALA A 117 -4.51 10.51 14.58
N PRO A 118 -3.54 11.31 14.12
CA PRO A 118 -2.79 10.98 12.91
C PRO A 118 -2.02 9.67 13.11
N LEU A 119 -1.55 9.09 12.00
CA LEU A 119 -0.70 7.90 12.06
C LEU A 119 0.60 8.23 12.77
N LYS A 120 1.02 7.35 13.68
CA LYS A 120 2.28 7.51 14.41
C LYS A 120 3.46 7.67 13.45
N SER A 121 3.44 6.96 12.32
CA SER A 121 4.51 7.02 11.31
C SER A 121 4.47 8.29 10.44
N TYR A 122 3.53 9.23 10.65
CA TYR A 122 3.41 10.46 9.85
C TYR A 122 3.59 11.75 10.68
N GLY A 123 3.45 11.67 12.00
CA GLY A 123 3.58 12.83 12.91
C GLY A 123 2.40 13.80 12.89
N ARG A 124 1.74 13.96 11.75
CA ARG A 124 0.56 14.83 11.54
C ARG A 124 -0.41 14.23 10.52
N GLY A 125 -1.57 14.88 10.37
CA GLY A 125 -2.47 14.62 9.26
C GLY A 125 -1.86 14.98 7.91
N ARG A 126 -2.28 14.26 6.86
CA ARG A 126 -1.70 14.33 5.51
C ARG A 126 -2.11 15.57 4.72
N ASP A 127 -3.35 16.01 4.87
CA ASP A 127 -3.85 17.25 4.27
C ASP A 127 -3.53 18.43 5.20
N GLU A 128 -4.00 18.33 6.45
CA GLU A 128 -3.94 19.38 7.47
C GLU A 128 -3.17 18.94 8.72
N PRO A 129 -2.49 19.87 9.42
CA PRO A 129 -1.83 19.56 10.69
C PRO A 129 -2.87 19.17 11.76
N GLY A 130 -2.44 18.37 12.74
CA GLY A 130 -3.29 17.91 13.83
C GLY A 130 -4.02 16.60 13.54
N PRO A 131 -5.24 16.40 14.10
CA PRO A 131 -5.99 15.14 13.94
C PRO A 131 -6.57 14.99 12.54
N ARG A 132 -7.15 13.82 12.28
CA ARG A 132 -7.88 13.51 11.05
C ARG A 132 -9.30 13.05 11.34
N TYR A 133 -10.21 13.26 10.41
CA TYR A 133 -11.52 12.61 10.44
C TYR A 133 -11.35 11.08 10.39
N SER A 134 -12.22 10.34 11.10
CA SER A 134 -12.18 8.87 11.10
C SER A 134 -12.39 8.30 9.71
N ASN A 135 -11.86 7.12 9.46
CA ASN A 135 -12.08 6.39 8.21
C ASN A 135 -13.49 5.83 8.15
N PHE A 136 -14.04 5.64 6.95
CA PHE A 136 -15.42 5.18 6.80
C PHE A 136 -15.60 3.73 7.28
N ILE A 137 -14.80 2.80 6.74
CA ILE A 137 -14.68 1.44 7.26
C ILE A 137 -13.33 1.32 7.97
N PHE A 138 -13.37 1.06 9.27
CA PHE A 138 -12.17 1.05 10.11
C PHE A 138 -12.01 -0.24 10.94
N GLY A 139 -10.79 -0.53 11.37
CA GLY A 139 -10.50 -1.58 12.35
C GLY A 139 -9.04 -1.55 12.78
N SER A 140 -8.75 -1.93 14.02
CA SER A 140 -7.37 -2.04 14.50
C SER A 140 -7.18 -3.28 15.34
N ASN A 141 -6.00 -3.91 15.25
CA ASN A 141 -5.66 -5.13 15.98
C ASN A 141 -6.62 -6.29 15.69
N LEU A 142 -7.06 -6.40 14.43
CA LEU A 142 -7.99 -7.43 13.99
C LEU A 142 -7.25 -8.64 13.42
N THR A 143 -7.87 -9.81 13.50
CA THR A 143 -7.42 -11.00 12.80
C THR A 143 -8.53 -11.59 11.97
N ASP A 144 -8.19 -12.10 10.78
CA ASP A 144 -9.11 -12.87 9.93
C ASP A 144 -10.35 -12.03 9.55
N VAL A 145 -10.10 -10.98 8.77
CA VAL A 145 -11.11 -10.02 8.30
C VAL A 145 -11.30 -10.17 6.81
N VAL A 146 -12.54 -10.37 6.38
CA VAL A 146 -12.90 -10.54 4.97
C VAL A 146 -13.92 -9.47 4.56
N ILE A 147 -13.67 -8.82 3.43
CA ILE A 147 -14.66 -8.02 2.71
C ILE A 147 -14.79 -8.67 1.35
N THR A 148 -15.97 -9.20 1.06
CA THR A 148 -16.21 -9.91 -0.21
C THR A 148 -17.64 -9.77 -0.68
N GLY A 149 -17.98 -10.33 -1.82
CA GLY A 149 -19.29 -10.11 -2.39
C GLY A 149 -19.49 -10.64 -3.80
N ASN A 150 -20.68 -10.37 -4.32
CA ASN A 150 -21.05 -10.57 -5.72
C ASN A 150 -20.91 -9.24 -6.49
N ASN A 151 -19.78 -8.56 -6.31
CA ASN A 151 -19.51 -7.22 -6.84
C ASN A 151 -20.45 -6.12 -6.34
N GLY A 152 -20.79 -6.12 -5.05
CA GLY A 152 -21.43 -4.97 -4.41
C GLY A 152 -20.49 -3.76 -4.27
N THR A 153 -21.07 -2.59 -3.99
CA THR A 153 -20.37 -1.30 -4.02
C THR A 153 -20.27 -0.65 -2.64
N ILE A 154 -19.12 -0.05 -2.34
CA ILE A 154 -18.89 0.85 -1.22
C ILE A 154 -18.59 2.23 -1.81
N ASP A 155 -19.50 3.19 -1.63
CA ASP A 155 -19.43 4.54 -2.17
C ASP A 155 -19.10 5.54 -1.05
N GLY A 156 -17.93 6.16 -1.17
CA GLY A 156 -17.43 7.15 -0.21
C GLY A 156 -18.11 8.51 -0.28
N GLN A 157 -18.93 8.77 -1.32
CA GLN A 157 -19.58 10.06 -1.56
C GLN A 157 -18.62 11.26 -1.44
N GLY A 158 -17.41 11.10 -1.99
CA GLY A 158 -16.25 11.97 -1.78
C GLY A 158 -16.38 13.43 -2.19
N GLN A 159 -17.36 13.79 -3.04
CA GLN A 159 -17.47 15.13 -3.64
C GLN A 159 -17.37 16.27 -2.62
N MET A 160 -18.09 16.16 -1.50
CA MET A 160 -18.07 17.22 -0.48
C MET A 160 -16.67 17.44 0.13
N TRP A 161 -15.84 16.40 0.16
CA TRP A 161 -14.50 16.44 0.72
C TRP A 161 -13.52 17.04 -0.29
N TRP A 162 -13.67 16.71 -1.56
CA TRP A 162 -12.87 17.25 -2.66
C TRP A 162 -13.13 18.74 -2.87
N ASP A 163 -14.40 19.15 -2.84
CA ASP A 163 -14.79 20.57 -2.95
C ASP A 163 -14.12 21.40 -1.84
N LYS A 164 -14.12 20.88 -0.60
CA LYS A 164 -13.46 21.55 0.53
C LYS A 164 -11.95 21.51 0.45
N TYR A 165 -11.36 20.43 -0.06
CA TYR A 165 -9.92 20.34 -0.28
C TYR A 165 -9.46 21.40 -1.28
N HIS A 166 -10.11 21.49 -2.44
CA HIS A 166 -9.76 22.47 -3.46
C HIS A 166 -10.01 23.92 -3.02
N ALA A 167 -11.02 24.14 -2.16
CA ALA A 167 -11.32 25.45 -1.62
C ALA A 167 -10.49 25.84 -0.38
N ASP A 168 -9.55 24.98 0.07
CA ASP A 168 -8.77 25.18 1.31
C ASP A 168 -9.67 25.39 2.55
N GLN A 169 -10.76 24.62 2.64
CA GLN A 169 -11.80 24.72 3.67
C GLN A 169 -11.80 23.53 4.64
N LEU A 170 -10.81 22.66 4.56
CA LEU A 170 -10.66 21.55 5.50
C LEU A 170 -10.05 22.08 6.79
N LYS A 171 -10.68 21.76 7.92
CA LYS A 171 -10.11 22.06 9.24
C LYS A 171 -9.12 20.99 9.71
N TYR A 172 -9.32 19.75 9.25
CA TYR A 172 -8.58 18.56 9.64
C TYR A 172 -8.44 17.64 8.43
N THR A 173 -7.47 16.73 8.48
CA THR A 173 -7.21 15.79 7.38
C THR A 173 -8.40 14.88 7.11
N ARG A 174 -8.70 14.65 5.82
CA ARG A 174 -9.80 13.78 5.39
C ARG A 174 -9.60 12.34 5.88
N GLY A 175 -10.70 11.66 6.16
CA GLY A 175 -10.69 10.22 6.43
C GLY A 175 -10.56 9.43 5.13
N TYR A 176 -10.13 8.17 5.23
CA TYR A 176 -10.03 7.25 4.11
C TYR A 176 -11.30 6.40 3.97
N LEU A 177 -11.51 5.79 2.81
CA LEU A 177 -12.68 4.94 2.60
C LEU A 177 -12.59 3.63 3.41
N PHE A 178 -11.40 3.03 3.43
CA PHE A 178 -11.11 1.82 4.19
C PHE A 178 -9.71 1.89 4.80
N GLU A 179 -9.62 1.62 6.10
CA GLU A 179 -8.34 1.44 6.77
C GLU A 179 -8.40 0.32 7.82
N LEU A 180 -7.44 -0.60 7.73
CA LEU A 180 -7.15 -1.53 8.81
C LEU A 180 -5.75 -1.25 9.35
N MET A 181 -5.65 -1.15 10.67
CA MET A 181 -4.39 -0.94 11.38
C MET A 181 -3.96 -2.19 12.14
N TYR A 182 -2.67 -2.48 12.21
CA TYR A 182 -2.12 -3.53 13.09
C TYR A 182 -2.83 -4.89 12.98
N SER A 183 -3.30 -5.24 11.79
CA SER A 183 -4.21 -6.37 11.58
C SER A 183 -3.58 -7.47 10.71
N ASP A 184 -3.99 -8.71 10.90
CA ASP A 184 -3.39 -9.89 10.25
C ASP A 184 -4.44 -10.79 9.58
N ASN A 185 -4.09 -11.35 8.42
CA ASN A 185 -4.96 -12.19 7.59
C ASN A 185 -6.21 -11.44 7.12
N ILE A 186 -6.00 -10.59 6.11
CA ILE A 186 -7.05 -9.74 5.53
C ILE A 186 -7.29 -10.18 4.09
N LEU A 187 -8.57 -10.33 3.72
CA LEU A 187 -8.99 -10.55 2.33
C LEU A 187 -10.01 -9.50 1.92
N VAL A 188 -9.72 -8.74 0.87
CA VAL A 188 -10.68 -7.88 0.17
C VAL A 188 -10.82 -8.42 -1.24
N SER A 189 -12.02 -8.84 -1.63
CA SER A 189 -12.21 -9.46 -2.96
C SER A 189 -13.58 -9.23 -3.58
N ASN A 190 -13.65 -9.18 -4.90
CA ASN A 190 -14.92 -9.13 -5.65
C ASN A 190 -15.90 -8.04 -5.16
N VAL A 191 -15.38 -6.86 -4.87
CA VAL A 191 -16.15 -5.67 -4.44
C VAL A 191 -15.64 -4.44 -5.17
N THR A 192 -16.52 -3.45 -5.32
CA THR A 192 -16.21 -2.17 -5.95
C THR A 192 -16.17 -1.06 -4.91
N PHE A 193 -15.11 -0.26 -4.91
CA PHE A 193 -14.98 0.96 -4.12
C PHE A 193 -15.06 2.17 -5.04
N VAL A 194 -15.89 3.16 -4.70
CA VAL A 194 -16.04 4.37 -5.50
C VAL A 194 -15.99 5.64 -4.65
N ASN A 195 -15.53 6.74 -5.27
CA ASN A 195 -15.63 8.10 -4.73
C ASN A 195 -15.09 8.25 -3.30
N SER A 196 -13.91 7.71 -3.00
CA SER A 196 -13.29 7.89 -1.69
C SER A 196 -13.05 9.37 -1.36
N PRO A 197 -13.25 9.82 -0.09
CA PRO A 197 -12.90 11.17 0.33
C PRO A 197 -11.42 11.54 0.10
N SER A 198 -10.52 10.55 0.23
CA SER A 198 -9.06 10.62 0.06
C SER A 198 -8.59 9.22 -0.38
N TRP A 199 -7.54 8.64 0.22
CA TRP A 199 -7.07 7.27 -0.11
C TRP A 199 -8.20 6.22 0.00
N ASN A 200 -8.25 5.27 -0.93
CA ASN A 200 -9.32 4.28 -1.00
C ASN A 200 -9.07 3.12 -0.03
N LEU A 201 -8.00 2.35 -0.24
CA LEU A 201 -7.74 1.10 0.46
C LEU A 201 -6.39 1.15 1.18
N HIS A 202 -6.40 1.47 2.48
CA HIS A 202 -5.18 1.73 3.25
C HIS A 202 -4.97 0.70 4.38
N PRO A 203 -4.41 -0.49 4.11
CA PRO A 203 -3.89 -1.33 5.18
C PRO A 203 -2.58 -0.74 5.71
N VAL A 204 -2.48 -0.53 7.02
CA VAL A 204 -1.29 0.04 7.66
C VAL A 204 -0.82 -0.80 8.85
N TYR A 205 0.49 -1.10 8.89
CA TYR A 205 1.08 -2.02 9.88
C TYR A 205 0.46 -3.44 9.84
N CYS A 206 -0.09 -3.82 8.69
CA CYS A 206 -0.79 -5.09 8.51
C CYS A 206 0.12 -6.20 7.98
N LYS A 207 -0.32 -7.45 8.19
CA LYS A 207 0.36 -8.64 7.69
C LYS A 207 -0.63 -9.58 6.97
N ASN A 208 -0.14 -10.32 5.98
CA ASN A 208 -0.92 -11.30 5.21
C ASN A 208 -2.19 -10.68 4.61
N VAL A 209 -2.02 -9.74 3.69
CA VAL A 209 -3.11 -8.96 3.09
C VAL A 209 -3.30 -9.38 1.63
N ILE A 210 -4.54 -9.68 1.23
CA ILE A 210 -4.89 -10.06 -0.13
C ILE A 210 -5.97 -9.12 -0.66
N PHE A 211 -5.69 -8.47 -1.79
CA PHE A 211 -6.68 -7.83 -2.64
C PHE A 211 -6.81 -8.64 -3.93
N SER A 212 -8.03 -9.08 -4.27
CA SER A 212 -8.25 -9.92 -5.45
C SER A 212 -9.58 -9.61 -6.16
N GLY A 213 -9.55 -9.27 -7.45
CA GLY A 213 -10.79 -8.93 -8.17
C GLY A 213 -11.43 -7.62 -7.69
N VAL A 214 -10.65 -6.73 -7.09
CA VAL A 214 -11.15 -5.45 -6.55
C VAL A 214 -11.19 -4.40 -7.64
N THR A 215 -12.29 -3.65 -7.69
CA THR A 215 -12.44 -2.48 -8.57
C THR A 215 -12.42 -1.21 -7.73
N VAL A 216 -11.58 -0.23 -8.09
CA VAL A 216 -11.54 1.10 -7.49
C VAL A 216 -11.82 2.14 -8.56
N LEU A 217 -12.79 3.03 -8.34
CA LEU A 217 -13.16 4.09 -9.28
C LEU A 217 -13.26 5.44 -8.56
N ALA A 218 -12.35 6.35 -8.86
CA ALA A 218 -12.44 7.75 -8.49
C ALA A 218 -12.37 8.61 -9.76
N PRO A 219 -13.05 9.78 -9.80
CA PRO A 219 -12.83 10.77 -10.85
C PRO A 219 -11.34 11.11 -11.00
N THR A 220 -10.85 11.25 -12.22
CA THR A 220 -9.39 11.45 -12.45
C THR A 220 -8.88 12.82 -12.00
N ASP A 221 -9.78 13.73 -11.64
CA ASP A 221 -9.52 15.04 -11.06
C ASP A 221 -9.74 15.09 -9.54
N SER A 222 -10.15 13.99 -8.90
CA SER A 222 -10.34 13.97 -7.44
C SER A 222 -8.98 13.95 -6.71
N PRO A 223 -8.79 14.79 -5.67
CA PRO A 223 -7.50 14.95 -5.02
C PRO A 223 -7.16 13.81 -4.07
N ASN A 224 -5.97 13.21 -4.24
CA ASN A 224 -5.38 12.22 -3.35
C ASN A 224 -6.25 10.98 -3.15
N THR A 225 -6.85 10.47 -4.23
CA THR A 225 -7.68 9.27 -4.18
C THR A 225 -6.91 8.02 -4.57
N ASP A 226 -5.71 7.83 -3.99
CA ASP A 226 -4.86 6.66 -4.20
C ASP A 226 -5.69 5.36 -4.12
N GLY A 227 -5.39 4.38 -4.97
CA GLY A 227 -6.20 3.17 -5.12
C GLY A 227 -5.99 2.15 -4.02
N ILE A 228 -4.78 1.57 -3.93
CA ILE A 228 -4.40 0.64 -2.87
C ILE A 228 -3.06 1.06 -2.27
N ASP A 229 -3.04 1.24 -0.95
CA ASP A 229 -1.96 1.86 -0.21
C ASP A 229 -1.39 0.94 0.87
N PRO A 230 -0.59 -0.10 0.54
CA PRO A 230 0.11 -0.87 1.56
C PRO A 230 1.15 0.01 2.27
N ASP A 231 0.89 0.33 3.54
CA ASP A 231 1.75 1.20 4.35
C ASP A 231 2.36 0.42 5.53
N SER A 232 3.68 0.24 5.54
CA SER A 232 4.38 -0.58 6.54
C SER A 232 3.79 -2.00 6.66
N CYS A 233 3.42 -2.61 5.53
CA CYS A 233 2.80 -3.94 5.47
C CYS A 233 3.78 -5.06 5.11
N THR A 234 3.56 -6.28 5.62
CA THR A 234 4.36 -7.46 5.27
C THR A 234 3.50 -8.57 4.67
N GLU A 235 3.97 -9.22 3.59
CA GLU A 235 3.24 -10.30 2.90
C GLU A 235 1.90 -9.80 2.34
N VAL A 236 1.97 -9.04 1.24
CA VAL A 236 0.79 -8.47 0.57
C VAL A 236 0.69 -9.03 -0.85
N ARG A 237 -0.50 -9.45 -1.27
CA ARG A 237 -0.81 -9.81 -2.65
C ARG A 237 -1.92 -8.91 -3.18
N ILE A 238 -1.67 -8.28 -4.31
CA ILE A 238 -2.66 -7.51 -5.07
C ILE A 238 -2.77 -8.17 -6.44
N GLU A 239 -3.93 -8.74 -6.76
CA GLU A 239 -4.13 -9.43 -8.03
C GLU A 239 -5.49 -9.19 -8.68
N ASP A 240 -5.54 -9.24 -10.01
CA ASP A 240 -6.80 -9.15 -10.77
C ASP A 240 -7.60 -7.86 -10.47
N CYS A 241 -6.89 -6.76 -10.22
CA CYS A 241 -7.48 -5.48 -9.83
C CYS A 241 -7.66 -4.54 -11.03
N TYR A 242 -8.70 -3.72 -10.97
CA TYR A 242 -8.95 -2.62 -11.90
C TYR A 242 -9.05 -1.30 -11.13
N VAL A 243 -8.19 -0.33 -11.45
CA VAL A 243 -8.09 0.93 -10.70
C VAL A 243 -8.16 2.12 -11.64
N VAL A 244 -9.10 3.03 -11.37
CA VAL A 244 -9.13 4.39 -11.91
C VAL A 244 -8.98 5.35 -10.73
N SER A 245 -7.96 6.18 -10.77
CA SER A 245 -7.57 7.03 -9.65
C SER A 245 -7.30 8.46 -10.12
N GLY A 246 -7.65 9.45 -9.29
CA GLY A 246 -7.17 10.83 -9.43
C GLY A 246 -5.73 11.04 -8.92
N ASP A 247 -5.14 10.02 -8.28
CA ASP A 247 -3.73 9.98 -7.87
C ASP A 247 -3.14 8.58 -8.19
N ASP A 248 -2.22 8.04 -7.38
CA ASP A 248 -1.57 6.76 -7.65
C ASP A 248 -2.59 5.59 -7.69
N CYS A 249 -2.38 4.60 -8.58
CA CYS A 249 -3.22 3.38 -8.55
C CYS A 249 -2.81 2.45 -7.40
N ILE A 250 -1.51 2.13 -7.30
CA ILE A 250 -0.92 1.39 -6.18
C ILE A 250 0.17 2.25 -5.56
N ALA A 251 0.05 2.60 -4.29
CA ALA A 251 1.03 3.43 -3.58
C ALA A 251 1.60 2.68 -2.37
N ILE A 252 2.79 2.12 -2.53
CA ILE A 252 3.47 1.42 -1.44
C ILE A 252 4.22 2.45 -0.60
N LYS A 253 3.87 2.51 0.68
CA LYS A 253 4.38 3.49 1.66
C LYS A 253 4.91 2.77 2.90
N SER A 254 5.57 3.49 3.79
CA SER A 254 6.09 3.00 5.07
C SER A 254 6.42 4.17 6.03
N GLY A 255 5.52 5.15 6.14
CA GLY A 255 5.72 6.33 7.00
C GLY A 255 6.66 7.43 6.47
N TRP A 256 6.65 8.56 7.16
CA TRP A 256 7.18 9.84 6.73
C TRP A 256 8.26 10.39 7.68
N ASP A 257 9.44 10.64 7.13
CA ASP A 257 10.63 11.19 7.78
C ASP A 257 10.97 10.55 9.13
N GLU A 258 11.32 11.33 10.15
CA GLU A 258 11.72 10.84 11.47
C GLU A 258 10.62 10.01 12.15
N TYR A 259 9.35 10.25 11.83
CA TYR A 259 8.22 9.50 12.36
C TYR A 259 8.17 8.09 11.77
N GLY A 260 8.38 7.96 10.46
CA GLY A 260 8.52 6.67 9.78
C GLY A 260 9.76 5.92 10.24
N ILE A 261 10.90 6.62 10.35
CA ILE A 261 12.17 6.07 10.88
C ILE A 261 11.97 5.54 12.31
N ALA A 262 11.28 6.29 13.18
CA ALA A 262 11.05 5.88 14.57
C ALA A 262 10.11 4.68 14.71
N VAL A 263 9.17 4.49 13.77
CA VAL A 263 8.33 3.29 13.74
C VAL A 263 9.10 2.08 13.20
N ALA A 264 10.02 2.29 12.25
CA ALA A 264 10.93 1.28 11.73
C ALA A 264 10.23 0.01 11.18
N MET A 265 9.07 0.19 10.56
CA MET A 265 8.32 -0.91 9.94
C MET A 265 8.32 -0.75 8.41
N PRO A 266 9.01 -1.63 7.67
CA PRO A 266 9.02 -1.54 6.22
C PRO A 266 7.75 -2.12 5.59
N SER A 267 7.43 -1.64 4.39
CA SER A 267 6.58 -2.38 3.46
C SER A 267 7.41 -3.40 2.70
N GLN A 268 7.09 -4.68 2.85
CA GLN A 268 7.93 -5.75 2.33
C GLN A 268 7.19 -7.02 1.90
N ASN A 269 7.78 -7.73 0.94
CA ASN A 269 7.24 -8.96 0.37
C ASN A 269 5.85 -8.71 -0.22
N ILE A 270 5.79 -7.84 -1.22
CA ILE A 270 4.54 -7.44 -1.87
C ILE A 270 4.55 -7.91 -3.32
N SER A 271 3.52 -8.64 -3.72
CA SER A 271 3.25 -9.00 -5.11
C SER A 271 2.10 -8.17 -5.66
N VAL A 272 2.28 -7.64 -6.87
CA VAL A 272 1.26 -6.94 -7.65
C VAL A 272 1.21 -7.61 -9.02
N ARG A 273 0.06 -8.16 -9.41
CA ARG A 273 -0.07 -8.82 -10.72
C ARG A 273 -1.43 -8.74 -11.36
N ARG A 274 -1.49 -8.81 -12.70
CA ARG A 274 -2.75 -8.72 -13.46
C ARG A 274 -3.55 -7.48 -13.06
N LEU A 275 -2.87 -6.33 -13.08
CA LEU A 275 -3.43 -5.03 -12.73
C LEU A 275 -3.74 -4.24 -14.00
N THR A 276 -4.93 -3.66 -14.07
CA THR A 276 -5.24 -2.59 -15.04
C THR A 276 -5.41 -1.27 -14.32
N CYS A 277 -4.72 -0.22 -14.79
CA CYS A 277 -4.72 1.09 -14.14
C CYS A 277 -4.91 2.26 -15.12
N ILE A 278 -5.66 3.26 -14.69
CA ILE A 278 -5.79 4.59 -15.30
C ILE A 278 -5.53 5.65 -14.22
N SER A 279 -4.47 6.45 -14.41
CA SER A 279 -4.08 7.54 -13.49
C SER A 279 -3.43 8.68 -14.29
N PRO A 280 -4.23 9.55 -14.94
CA PRO A 280 -3.73 10.54 -15.91
C PRO A 280 -2.77 11.57 -15.31
N THR A 281 -2.86 11.78 -14.00
CA THR A 281 -2.15 12.82 -13.24
C THR A 281 -1.09 12.25 -12.29
N SER A 282 -0.92 10.92 -12.19
CA SER A 282 0.00 10.30 -11.22
C SER A 282 0.54 8.93 -11.67
N ALA A 283 0.89 8.04 -10.73
CA ALA A 283 1.58 6.79 -11.04
C ALA A 283 0.67 5.55 -11.08
N VAL A 284 1.00 4.61 -11.95
CA VAL A 284 0.40 3.27 -11.94
C VAL A 284 0.91 2.49 -10.73
N ILE A 285 2.23 2.45 -10.54
CA ILE A 285 2.85 1.96 -9.31
C ILE A 285 3.73 3.07 -8.72
N ALA A 286 3.42 3.53 -7.52
CA ALA A 286 4.25 4.42 -6.73
C ALA A 286 4.92 3.70 -5.56
N LEU A 287 6.19 4.01 -5.35
CA LEU A 287 6.96 3.66 -4.15
C LEU A 287 7.32 4.97 -3.45
N GLY A 288 6.71 5.23 -2.29
CA GLY A 288 6.80 6.50 -1.57
C GLY A 288 5.69 7.51 -1.96
N SER A 289 5.79 8.78 -1.56
CA SER A 289 7.00 9.43 -1.04
C SER A 289 7.34 9.10 0.41
N GLU A 290 6.34 8.64 1.17
CA GLU A 290 6.40 8.30 2.57
C GLU A 290 7.01 6.90 2.67
N MET A 291 8.35 6.78 2.53
CA MET A 291 9.09 5.51 2.47
C MET A 291 10.11 5.32 3.60
N SER A 292 9.96 6.07 4.70
CA SER A 292 10.99 6.25 5.72
C SER A 292 11.24 5.03 6.62
N GLY A 293 10.24 4.17 6.79
CA GLY A 293 10.38 2.84 7.41
C GLY A 293 11.01 1.78 6.49
N GLY A 294 11.15 2.08 5.20
CA GLY A 294 11.72 1.22 4.17
C GLY A 294 10.70 0.49 3.30
N ILE A 295 11.04 0.28 2.03
CA ILE A 295 10.28 -0.51 1.06
C ILE A 295 11.22 -1.55 0.47
N GLN A 296 10.86 -2.84 0.53
CA GLN A 296 11.73 -3.88 -0.04
C GLN A 296 11.04 -5.13 -0.57
N ASN A 297 11.69 -5.79 -1.53
CA ASN A 297 11.21 -7.06 -2.12
C ASN A 297 9.78 -6.92 -2.65
N ILE A 298 9.64 -6.02 -3.61
CA ILE A 298 8.38 -5.73 -4.31
C ILE A 298 8.45 -6.38 -5.69
N ARG A 299 7.41 -7.13 -6.06
CA ARG A 299 7.35 -7.89 -7.30
C ARG A 299 6.12 -7.49 -8.09
N ILE A 300 6.34 -6.97 -9.28
CA ILE A 300 5.30 -6.41 -10.14
C ILE A 300 5.36 -7.17 -11.46
N GLU A 301 4.28 -7.82 -11.85
CA GLU A 301 4.23 -8.57 -13.12
C GLU A 301 2.86 -8.49 -13.79
N ASP A 302 2.81 -8.46 -15.11
CA ASP A 302 1.54 -8.42 -15.87
C ASP A 302 0.68 -7.19 -15.49
N VAL A 303 1.19 -6.00 -15.80
CA VAL A 303 0.50 -4.73 -15.55
C VAL A 303 0.18 -4.05 -16.86
N THR A 304 -1.07 -3.62 -17.02
CA THR A 304 -1.51 -2.78 -18.14
C THR A 304 -1.89 -1.39 -17.63
N ALA A 305 -1.22 -0.36 -18.14
CA ALA A 305 -1.59 1.03 -17.88
C ALA A 305 -2.16 1.69 -19.12
N ILE A 306 -3.18 2.52 -18.93
CA ILE A 306 -3.84 3.25 -20.01
C ILE A 306 -3.99 4.71 -19.58
N ASN A 307 -3.54 5.65 -20.41
CA ASN A 307 -3.70 7.09 -20.18
C ASN A 307 -3.23 7.51 -18.77
N SER A 308 -1.95 7.26 -18.47
CA SER A 308 -1.38 7.53 -17.14
C SER A 308 -0.13 8.41 -17.19
N GLU A 309 0.19 9.09 -16.09
CA GLU A 309 1.39 9.94 -16.07
C GLU A 309 2.66 9.09 -16.00
N SER A 310 2.73 8.11 -15.08
CA SER A 310 3.92 7.26 -14.95
C SER A 310 3.63 5.78 -14.76
N GLY A 311 4.44 4.91 -15.39
CA GLY A 311 4.33 3.46 -15.25
C GLY A 311 4.79 2.96 -13.88
N ILE A 312 6.04 3.24 -13.51
CA ILE A 312 6.54 3.03 -12.16
C ILE A 312 7.29 4.27 -11.67
N ARG A 313 6.98 4.70 -10.44
CA ARG A 313 7.47 5.93 -9.85
C ARG A 313 8.08 5.70 -8.47
N ILE A 314 9.36 6.03 -8.30
CA ILE A 314 10.03 6.09 -6.99
C ILE A 314 10.10 7.55 -6.56
N LYS A 315 9.49 7.87 -5.41
CA LYS A 315 9.41 9.23 -4.86
C LYS A 315 10.17 9.24 -3.54
N SER A 316 11.21 10.07 -3.43
CA SER A 316 11.91 10.28 -2.16
C SER A 316 12.58 11.65 -2.10
N GLY A 317 13.24 11.95 -0.99
CA GLY A 317 13.84 13.25 -0.68
C GLY A 317 14.84 13.15 0.46
N VAL A 318 15.72 14.15 0.54
CA VAL A 318 16.54 14.40 1.75
C VAL A 318 15.60 14.52 2.95
N GLY A 319 15.90 13.86 4.08
CA GLY A 319 15.02 13.82 5.24
C GLY A 319 14.24 12.52 5.38
N ARG A 320 13.96 11.84 4.26
CA ARG A 320 13.20 10.59 4.30
C ARG A 320 13.95 9.46 5.00
N GLY A 321 15.28 9.40 4.86
CA GLY A 321 16.05 8.23 5.28
C GLY A 321 15.49 6.93 4.69
N GLY A 322 15.57 5.84 5.45
CA GLY A 322 15.02 4.56 5.02
C GLY A 322 15.66 4.01 3.75
N PHE A 323 14.92 3.18 3.02
CA PHE A 323 15.40 2.56 1.79
C PHE A 323 14.26 2.20 0.82
N VAL A 324 14.57 2.14 -0.47
CA VAL A 324 13.77 1.43 -1.48
C VAL A 324 14.68 0.43 -2.16
N LYS A 325 14.52 -0.87 -1.88
CA LYS A 325 15.44 -1.89 -2.40
C LYS A 325 14.81 -3.17 -2.89
N ASN A 326 15.45 -3.81 -3.86
CA ASN A 326 14.98 -5.07 -4.44
C ASN A 326 13.56 -4.92 -5.01
N ILE A 327 13.45 -4.05 -6.01
CA ILE A 327 12.21 -3.80 -6.75
C ILE A 327 12.32 -4.53 -8.07
N PHE A 328 11.37 -5.41 -8.35
CA PHE A 328 11.37 -6.26 -9.53
C PHE A 328 10.09 -6.01 -10.32
N LEU A 329 10.24 -5.57 -11.56
CA LEU A 329 9.14 -5.37 -12.49
C LEU A 329 9.40 -6.17 -13.76
N ARG A 330 8.40 -6.92 -14.20
CA ARG A 330 8.38 -7.55 -15.51
C ARG A 330 7.01 -7.42 -16.18
N ASP A 331 6.97 -7.60 -17.49
CA ASP A 331 5.73 -7.77 -18.25
C ASP A 331 4.75 -6.59 -18.06
N MET A 332 5.20 -5.38 -18.37
CA MET A 332 4.37 -4.16 -18.26
C MET A 332 4.05 -3.59 -19.65
N LYS A 333 2.76 -3.34 -19.90
CA LYS A 333 2.25 -2.75 -21.14
C LYS A 333 1.67 -1.37 -20.85
N LEU A 334 2.14 -0.35 -21.56
CA LEU A 334 1.82 1.05 -21.29
C LEU A 334 1.25 1.69 -22.56
N TYR A 335 0.02 2.16 -22.51
CA TYR A 335 -0.66 2.78 -23.64
C TYR A 335 -1.01 4.22 -23.32
N THR A 336 -0.46 5.18 -24.07
CA THR A 336 -0.59 6.62 -23.78
C THR A 336 -0.04 6.94 -22.39
N ILE A 337 1.27 7.10 -22.31
CA ILE A 337 2.00 7.29 -21.04
C ILE A 337 2.95 8.49 -21.14
N LYS A 338 3.08 9.29 -20.09
CA LYS A 338 4.07 10.37 -20.09
C LYS A 338 5.48 9.85 -19.77
N TRP A 339 5.63 9.04 -18.73
CA TRP A 339 6.91 8.44 -18.32
C TRP A 339 6.78 6.93 -18.12
N LEU A 340 7.66 6.11 -18.71
CA LEU A 340 7.66 4.67 -18.37
C LEU A 340 8.24 4.49 -16.95
N PHE A 341 9.40 5.11 -16.70
CA PHE A 341 10.13 5.03 -15.43
C PHE A 341 10.38 6.43 -14.88
N TRP A 342 10.01 6.67 -13.63
CA TRP A 342 10.29 7.94 -12.98
C TRP A 342 10.87 7.73 -11.59
N MET A 343 12.08 8.22 -11.34
CA MET A 343 12.66 8.33 -10.01
C MET A 343 12.94 9.79 -9.71
N THR A 344 12.53 10.25 -8.52
CA THR A 344 12.88 11.59 -8.04
C THR A 344 13.36 11.52 -6.61
N SER A 345 14.50 12.17 -6.38
CA SER A 345 15.06 12.40 -5.07
C SER A 345 14.80 13.81 -4.53
N ASN A 346 13.95 14.58 -5.21
CA ASN A 346 13.62 15.97 -4.83
C ASN A 346 12.15 16.11 -4.46
N TYR A 347 11.60 15.14 -3.73
CA TYR A 347 10.24 15.21 -3.22
C TYR A 347 10.20 15.94 -1.87
N GLY A 348 10.19 17.29 -1.93
CA GLY A 348 10.47 18.16 -0.77
C GLY A 348 9.34 18.37 0.24
N GLN A 349 8.27 17.57 0.24
CA GLN A 349 7.24 17.67 1.27
C GLN A 349 7.74 17.04 2.58
N HIS A 350 7.61 17.73 3.71
CA HIS A 350 7.97 17.24 5.04
C HIS A 350 6.79 17.46 6.02
N PRO A 351 6.63 16.63 7.07
CA PRO A 351 5.54 16.80 8.02
C PRO A 351 5.71 18.10 8.82
N ASP A 352 6.95 18.43 9.13
CA ASP A 352 7.39 19.65 9.80
C ASP A 352 8.87 19.95 9.48
N ASP A 353 9.42 21.00 10.08
CA ASP A 353 10.78 21.47 9.84
C ASP A 353 11.88 20.69 10.62
N LYS A 354 11.54 19.58 11.29
CA LYS A 354 12.46 18.80 12.12
C LYS A 354 13.08 17.59 11.44
N PHE A 355 12.76 17.34 10.17
CA PHE A 355 13.35 16.25 9.40
C PHE A 355 14.88 16.33 9.43
N ASP A 356 15.56 15.19 9.51
CA ASP A 356 17.02 15.15 9.55
C ASP A 356 17.61 15.33 8.13
N PRO A 357 18.29 16.44 7.81
CA PRO A 357 18.87 16.64 6.48
C PRO A 357 20.02 15.67 6.15
N LYS A 358 20.49 14.89 7.13
CA LYS A 358 21.47 13.81 6.93
C LYS A 358 20.82 12.45 6.70
N ALA A 359 19.50 12.32 6.91
CA ALA A 359 18.76 11.11 6.61
C ALA A 359 18.53 11.00 5.11
N LEU A 360 19.50 10.42 4.40
CA LEU A 360 19.42 10.18 2.97
C LEU A 360 18.79 8.80 2.69
N PRO A 361 17.86 8.71 1.72
CA PRO A 361 17.25 7.46 1.30
C PRO A 361 18.19 6.61 0.45
N GLU A 362 18.38 5.34 0.83
CA GLU A 362 19.09 4.36 0.00
C GLU A 362 18.14 3.81 -1.09
N VAL A 363 18.48 3.96 -2.37
CA VAL A 363 17.73 3.33 -3.48
C VAL A 363 18.64 2.40 -4.26
N THR A 364 18.36 1.09 -4.20
CA THR A 364 19.23 0.07 -4.79
C THR A 364 18.51 -1.19 -5.28
N GLY A 365 19.11 -1.92 -6.22
CA GLY A 365 18.56 -3.20 -6.68
C GLY A 365 17.21 -3.04 -7.41
N ILE A 366 17.16 -2.10 -8.35
CA ILE A 366 15.97 -1.80 -9.14
C ILE A 366 16.06 -2.55 -10.46
N ASN A 367 15.15 -3.48 -10.73
CA ASN A 367 15.18 -4.37 -11.88
C ASN A 367 13.89 -4.25 -12.68
N TYR A 368 13.97 -3.64 -13.87
CA TYR A 368 12.86 -3.50 -14.79
C TYR A 368 13.13 -4.32 -16.05
N SER A 369 12.19 -5.17 -16.43
CA SER A 369 12.33 -6.06 -17.58
C SER A 369 11.04 -6.18 -18.39
N ASN A 370 11.15 -6.50 -19.68
CA ASN A 370 10.00 -6.75 -20.56
C ASN A 370 8.90 -5.67 -20.46
N VAL A 371 9.26 -4.43 -20.81
CA VAL A 371 8.33 -3.30 -20.82
C VAL A 371 8.05 -2.87 -22.25
N TYR A 372 6.77 -2.79 -22.59
CA TYR A 372 6.30 -2.32 -23.87
C TYR A 372 5.48 -1.05 -23.70
N ALA A 373 5.75 -0.03 -24.50
CA ALA A 373 4.96 1.19 -24.50
C ALA A 373 4.57 1.66 -25.91
N GLU A 374 3.36 2.17 -26.04
CA GLU A 374 2.88 2.90 -27.21
C GLU A 374 2.37 4.28 -26.83
N ASN A 375 2.58 5.27 -27.70
CA ASN A 375 2.26 6.67 -27.48
C ASN A 375 2.90 7.22 -26.19
N ALA A 376 4.18 6.89 -25.97
CA ALA A 376 4.94 7.40 -24.84
C ALA A 376 5.48 8.81 -25.12
N THR A 377 5.46 9.70 -24.13
CA THR A 377 6.06 11.05 -24.25
C THR A 377 7.56 11.02 -23.98
N MET A 378 7.97 10.40 -22.87
CA MET A 378 9.36 10.22 -22.46
C MET A 378 9.57 8.81 -21.93
N VAL A 379 10.79 8.28 -22.07
CA VAL A 379 11.12 6.94 -21.58
C VAL A 379 11.37 6.98 -20.08
N ALA A 380 12.32 7.80 -19.63
CA ALA A 380 12.60 7.89 -18.22
C ALA A 380 13.08 9.25 -17.75
N ARG A 381 12.74 9.55 -16.49
CA ARG A 381 13.38 10.58 -15.67
C ARG A 381 13.92 9.91 -14.42
N LEU A 382 15.23 9.79 -14.33
CA LEU A 382 15.94 9.11 -13.25
C LEU A 382 16.81 10.13 -12.52
N ASP A 383 16.24 10.77 -11.50
CA ASP A 383 16.91 11.80 -10.70
C ASP A 383 17.27 11.22 -9.33
N GLY A 384 18.53 10.82 -9.15
CA GLY A 384 19.10 10.39 -7.88
C GLY A 384 19.73 11.54 -7.08
N LEU A 385 20.15 11.23 -5.84
CA LEU A 385 20.80 12.21 -4.96
C LEU A 385 22.28 12.41 -5.31
N GLN A 386 22.72 13.66 -5.34
CA GLN A 386 24.12 14.01 -5.65
C GLN A 386 25.13 13.36 -4.68
N ASN A 387 24.78 13.27 -3.39
CA ASN A 387 25.67 12.72 -2.36
C ASN A 387 25.38 11.24 -2.05
N ASP A 388 24.34 10.65 -2.65
CA ASP A 388 23.99 9.23 -2.48
C ASP A 388 23.26 8.71 -3.73
N HIS A 389 24.03 8.47 -4.79
CA HIS A 389 23.49 8.07 -6.10
C HIS A 389 22.54 6.88 -5.96
N TYR A 390 21.50 6.85 -6.79
CA TYR A 390 20.65 5.66 -6.91
C TYR A 390 21.40 4.60 -7.72
N LYS A 391 21.64 3.43 -7.13
CA LYS A 391 22.58 2.42 -7.66
C LYS A 391 21.89 1.11 -8.00
N GLY A 392 22.57 0.24 -8.73
CA GLY A 392 22.08 -1.10 -9.02
C GLY A 392 20.78 -1.08 -9.82
N ILE A 393 20.61 -0.08 -10.69
CA ILE A 393 19.50 -0.03 -11.65
C ILE A 393 19.81 -0.98 -12.80
N CYS A 394 18.87 -1.82 -13.17
CA CYS A 394 18.92 -2.67 -14.33
C CYS A 394 17.63 -2.46 -15.14
N ILE A 395 17.77 -2.10 -16.41
CA ILE A 395 16.64 -1.98 -17.35
C ILE A 395 16.90 -2.88 -18.56
N SER A 396 16.05 -3.87 -18.82
CA SER A 396 16.26 -4.80 -19.93
C SER A 396 15.00 -5.08 -20.75
N ASN A 397 15.17 -5.39 -22.03
CA ASN A 397 14.08 -5.73 -22.94
C ASN A 397 12.92 -4.72 -22.87
N VAL A 398 13.21 -3.47 -23.21
CA VAL A 398 12.23 -2.37 -23.20
C VAL A 398 12.07 -1.83 -24.62
N THR A 399 10.83 -1.73 -25.08
CA THR A 399 10.50 -1.11 -26.37
C THR A 399 9.44 -0.06 -26.16
N ALA A 400 9.78 1.20 -26.41
CA ALA A 400 8.85 2.32 -26.34
C ALA A 400 8.67 2.97 -27.72
N LYS A 401 7.43 2.96 -28.23
CA LYS A 401 7.03 3.76 -29.40
C LYS A 401 6.63 5.14 -28.91
N MET A 402 7.42 6.14 -29.30
CA MET A 402 7.27 7.52 -28.83
C MET A 402 6.30 8.30 -29.71
N ILE A 403 5.63 9.29 -29.12
CA ILE A 403 5.01 10.37 -29.90
C ILE A 403 6.11 11.31 -30.45
N PRO A 404 5.91 11.98 -31.59
CA PRO A 404 6.85 12.99 -32.08
C PRO A 404 7.06 14.09 -31.04
N SER A 405 8.32 14.35 -30.67
CA SER A 405 8.69 15.35 -29.67
C SER A 405 10.18 15.70 -29.79
N ASP A 406 10.52 16.97 -29.56
CA ASP A 406 11.91 17.45 -29.45
C ASP A 406 12.49 17.29 -28.03
N LEU A 407 11.67 16.80 -27.08
CA LEU A 407 12.12 16.61 -25.70
C LEU A 407 13.12 15.45 -25.59
N PRO A 408 14.13 15.56 -24.71
CA PRO A 408 14.97 14.43 -24.36
C PRO A 408 14.13 13.25 -23.84
N LEU A 409 14.28 12.09 -24.47
CA LEU A 409 13.52 10.89 -24.10
C LEU A 409 14.02 10.26 -22.79
N TRP A 410 15.28 10.51 -22.44
CA TRP A 410 15.93 10.08 -21.22
C TRP A 410 16.53 11.28 -20.50
N ASN A 411 16.20 11.43 -19.22
CA ASN A 411 16.87 12.35 -18.32
C ASN A 411 17.43 11.54 -17.14
N CYS A 412 18.74 11.53 -16.96
CA CYS A 412 19.40 10.74 -15.93
C CYS A 412 20.43 11.60 -15.21
N THR A 413 20.32 11.67 -13.89
CA THR A 413 21.23 12.43 -13.04
C THR A 413 21.51 11.64 -11.76
N ASN A 414 22.78 11.51 -11.38
CA ASN A 414 23.22 10.84 -10.14
C ASN A 414 22.65 9.41 -9.97
N VAL A 415 22.60 8.66 -11.06
CA VAL A 415 22.17 7.26 -11.09
C VAL A 415 23.28 6.39 -11.64
N GLU A 416 23.28 5.11 -11.26
CA GLU A 416 24.24 4.11 -11.73
C GLU A 416 23.51 2.80 -12.02
N GLY A 417 23.74 2.26 -13.22
CA GLY A 417 23.13 1.02 -13.61
C GLY A 417 23.61 0.45 -14.93
N VAL A 418 22.84 -0.51 -15.41
CA VAL A 418 23.08 -1.22 -16.67
C VAL A 418 21.79 -1.30 -17.47
N SER A 419 21.94 -1.38 -18.78
CA SER A 419 20.83 -1.62 -19.70
C SER A 419 21.14 -2.74 -20.69
N ASN A 420 20.09 -3.36 -21.25
CA ASN A 420 20.24 -4.41 -22.27
C ASN A 420 18.97 -4.50 -23.13
N HIS A 421 19.09 -4.42 -24.46
CA HIS A 421 17.93 -4.46 -25.37
C HIS A 421 16.85 -3.41 -25.05
N VAL A 422 17.26 -2.14 -24.91
CA VAL A 422 16.36 -1.02 -24.62
C VAL A 422 16.30 -0.08 -25.81
N THR A 423 15.10 0.19 -26.30
CA THR A 423 14.82 1.13 -27.39
C THR A 423 13.71 2.08 -26.97
N PRO A 424 13.89 3.41 -27.08
CA PRO A 424 15.08 4.17 -27.54
C PRO A 424 16.33 4.03 -26.64
N LYS A 425 17.52 4.34 -27.19
CA LYS A 425 18.82 4.21 -26.51
C LYS A 425 18.81 4.93 -25.14
N PRO A 426 19.17 4.24 -24.04
CA PRO A 426 19.31 4.84 -22.71
C PRO A 426 20.41 5.90 -22.59
N CYS A 427 20.37 6.64 -21.49
CA CYS A 427 21.46 7.53 -21.06
C CYS A 427 22.74 6.75 -20.70
N ASP A 428 23.90 7.40 -20.82
CA ASP A 428 25.22 6.76 -20.63
C ASP A 428 25.47 6.26 -19.19
N LEU A 429 24.73 6.78 -18.21
CA LEU A 429 24.76 6.31 -16.82
C LEU A 429 24.17 4.89 -16.64
N LEU A 430 23.45 4.39 -17.64
CA LEU A 430 22.93 3.02 -17.71
C LEU A 430 23.69 2.23 -18.78
N ARG A 431 24.90 1.78 -18.44
CA ARG A 431 25.81 1.12 -19.38
C ARG A 431 25.14 -0.03 -20.12
N ASP A 432 25.07 0.08 -21.46
CA ASP A 432 24.56 -0.99 -22.31
C ASP A 432 25.48 -2.21 -22.25
N GLN A 433 24.93 -3.37 -21.92
CA GLN A 433 25.64 -4.64 -21.84
C GLN A 433 25.76 -5.35 -23.19
N GLY A 434 25.17 -4.81 -24.26
CA GLY A 434 25.23 -5.37 -25.60
C GLY A 434 24.44 -6.68 -25.75
N PRO A 435 24.55 -7.38 -26.89
CA PRO A 435 23.71 -8.54 -27.21
C PRO A 435 23.88 -9.76 -26.29
N SER A 436 25.03 -9.89 -25.61
CA SER A 436 25.30 -10.95 -24.64
C SER A 436 24.99 -10.54 -23.19
N GLY A 437 24.40 -9.35 -22.99
CA GLY A 437 23.97 -8.87 -21.69
C GLY A 437 22.96 -9.80 -21.03
N LYS A 438 23.00 -9.88 -19.69
CA LYS A 438 22.03 -10.69 -18.95
C LYS A 438 20.75 -9.89 -18.76
N PRO A 439 19.56 -10.49 -18.92
CA PRO A 439 18.31 -9.85 -18.53
C PRO A 439 18.34 -9.46 -17.05
N CYS A 440 17.60 -8.39 -16.72
CA CYS A 440 17.44 -7.99 -15.32
C CYS A 440 16.76 -9.09 -14.51
N ALA A 441 17.17 -9.20 -13.25
CA ALA A 441 16.71 -10.30 -12.42
C ALA A 441 15.23 -10.15 -12.09
N PHE A 442 14.51 -11.26 -12.07
CA PHE A 442 13.20 -11.38 -11.44
C PHE A 442 13.20 -12.65 -10.58
N PRO A 443 12.93 -12.57 -9.26
CA PRO A 443 12.98 -13.73 -8.39
C PRO A 443 12.02 -14.83 -8.82
N THR A 444 12.51 -16.07 -8.97
CA THR A 444 11.68 -17.23 -9.35
C THR A 444 10.95 -17.85 -8.17
N ALA A 445 11.47 -17.69 -6.95
CA ALA A 445 10.87 -18.26 -5.75
C ALA A 445 9.61 -17.49 -5.34
N THR A 446 8.44 -18.08 -5.48
CA THR A 446 7.12 -17.51 -5.10
C THR A 446 7.09 -17.03 -3.64
N LEU A 447 6.52 -15.84 -3.40
CA LEU A 447 6.33 -15.32 -2.03
C LEU A 447 5.37 -16.22 -1.24
N ALA A 448 5.38 -16.13 0.09
CA ALA A 448 4.50 -16.95 0.92
C ALA A 448 3.03 -16.57 0.71
N ILE A 449 2.74 -15.26 0.63
CA ILE A 449 1.39 -14.75 0.39
C ILE A 449 0.77 -15.21 -0.94
N ASP A 450 1.59 -15.38 -1.98
CA ASP A 450 1.15 -15.85 -3.30
C ASP A 450 0.67 -17.31 -3.31
N LYS A 451 1.04 -18.08 -2.28
CA LYS A 451 0.63 -19.49 -2.11
C LYS A 451 -0.66 -19.62 -1.31
N VAL A 452 -1.18 -18.54 -0.73
CA VAL A 452 -2.40 -18.57 0.08
C VAL A 452 -3.60 -18.70 -0.86
N PRO A 453 -4.38 -19.80 -0.79
CA PRO A 453 -5.56 -19.94 -1.62
C PRO A 453 -6.61 -18.90 -1.25
N ILE A 454 -7.30 -18.36 -2.26
CA ILE A 454 -8.51 -17.57 -2.05
C ILE A 454 -9.66 -18.55 -2.11
N THR A 455 -10.30 -18.80 -0.97
CA THR A 455 -11.54 -19.56 -0.95
C THR A 455 -12.69 -18.62 -1.28
N GLN A 456 -13.70 -19.09 -1.99
CA GLN A 456 -14.97 -18.38 -2.17
C GLN A 456 -16.05 -19.11 -1.38
N CYS A 457 -17.08 -18.37 -0.96
CA CYS A 457 -18.28 -19.00 -0.43
C CYS A 457 -19.19 -19.42 -1.57
N PRO A 458 -19.59 -20.70 -1.66
CA PRO A 458 -20.68 -21.09 -2.53
C PRO A 458 -21.95 -20.47 -1.96
N PHE A 459 -22.58 -19.57 -2.71
CA PHE A 459 -23.91 -19.04 -2.43
C PHE A 459 -24.93 -19.64 -3.38
#